data_AF-A0A0A1CVB3-F1
#
_entry.id   AF-A0A0A1CVB3-F1
#
_cell.length_a   1.000
_cell.length_b   1.000
_cell.length_c   1.000
_cell.angle_alpha   90.00
_cell.angle_beta   90.00
_cell.angle_gamma   90.00
#
_symmetry.space_group_name_H-M   'P 1'
#
loop_
_entity.id
_entity.type
_entity.pdbx_description
1 polymer ?
#
loop_
_entity_poly.entity_id
_entity_poly.type
_entity_poly.pdbx_seq_one_letter_code
_entity_poly.pdbx_strand_id
1 'polypeptide(L)'
;MRASLSKRVLLLPVIMALMIGFLGMTPAVAAGSLVAPVPAVSGIAVVGKKLTAVPGKWTSGTVLKYQWQRSGVAISGATASSLTLGSADLGKKMSVRVTGSKAGYKSVVKASKATGAVAAGSLVAPVPTVSGIAVVGKKLSATPGTWTSGTVLKYQWLRSGVVVKGATASSLTLGSADMGKQMSVRVTGSKAGYKSVAKTSKVTAAVAAGALVAPVPTVSGSAVVGKKLSATPGTWTSGTVLKYQWLRSGVVVKGATASSLTLGSADRGKTMSVRVTGSKAGYKSVAKTSKATAVVAAPPSKVPSLSDPMVAESFKLINDYRAKNKLKALKWNPNLAIWSQKWADHLLVDCSSPSWAGNWHNQTFYNNYPAGWTGAGENVALNTSVKTMFDSWVNSSGHKANMLNPNFTDFGFGYASYTKGSYAGLSMGVQNFARY
;
A
#
# COMPACT_ATOMS: atom_id res chain seq x y z
N MET A 1 33.14 -56.78 76.62
CA MET A 1 33.88 -56.19 77.76
C MET A 1 32.93 -55.31 78.55
N ARG A 2 32.88 -55.51 79.89
CA ARG A 2 32.52 -54.59 81.00
C ARG A 2 31.44 -53.55 80.73
N ALA A 3 30.29 -53.49 81.41
CA ALA A 3 29.99 -53.35 82.84
C ALA A 3 28.96 -52.19 82.91
N SER A 4 28.13 -51.94 83.90
CA SER A 4 27.49 -52.64 85.01
C SER A 4 26.87 -51.53 85.88
N LEU A 5 25.87 -51.88 86.71
CA LEU A 5 25.41 -51.21 87.94
C LEU A 5 24.68 -49.85 87.76
N SER A 6 23.43 -49.70 88.21
CA SER A 6 22.87 -49.86 89.57
C SER A 6 23.35 -48.79 90.56
N LYS A 7 22.39 -48.10 91.21
CA LYS A 7 22.33 -48.01 92.67
C LYS A 7 20.97 -47.49 93.14
N ARG A 8 20.51 -48.10 94.24
CA ARG A 8 19.35 -47.76 95.08
C ARG A 8 19.80 -46.82 96.22
N VAL A 9 18.88 -46.02 96.77
CA VAL A 9 18.83 -45.61 98.20
C VAL A 9 17.36 -45.40 98.61
N LEU A 10 17.07 -45.68 99.88
CA LEU A 10 15.81 -45.70 100.63
C LEU A 10 15.70 -44.45 101.55
N LEU A 11 14.50 -43.93 101.87
CA LEU A 11 14.07 -43.49 103.24
C LEU A 11 12.58 -43.06 103.28
N LEU A 12 12.01 -42.98 104.50
CA LEU A 12 10.61 -43.23 104.96
C LEU A 12 9.74 -41.95 105.22
N PRO A 13 8.47 -41.97 105.69
CA PRO A 13 7.30 -41.41 104.98
C PRO A 13 6.43 -40.38 105.75
N VAL A 14 5.40 -39.83 105.08
CA VAL A 14 4.17 -39.24 105.68
C VAL A 14 2.94 -39.63 104.82
N ILE A 15 1.81 -39.82 105.49
CA ILE A 15 0.55 -40.49 105.08
C ILE A 15 -0.34 -39.65 104.14
N MET A 16 -0.92 -40.27 103.10
CA MET A 16 -2.16 -39.83 102.44
C MET A 16 -2.83 -41.01 101.68
N ALA A 17 -4.16 -41.11 101.75
CA ALA A 17 -4.96 -42.19 101.17
C ALA A 17 -4.97 -42.21 99.63
N LEU A 18 -5.06 -43.39 99.01
CA LEU A 18 -5.30 -43.53 97.57
C LEU A 18 -6.15 -44.78 97.25
N MET A 19 -7.31 -44.56 96.62
CA MET A 19 -8.06 -45.60 95.91
C MET A 19 -7.33 -45.98 94.62
N ILE A 20 -7.12 -47.28 94.36
CA ILE A 20 -6.95 -47.82 93.00
C ILE A 20 -7.64 -49.19 92.93
N GLY A 21 -8.65 -49.30 92.06
CA GLY A 21 -9.34 -50.54 91.72
C GLY A 21 -8.65 -51.31 90.60
N PHE A 22 -8.77 -52.64 90.63
CA PHE A 22 -8.33 -53.52 89.55
C PHE A 22 -9.54 -53.93 88.70
N LEU A 23 -9.48 -53.55 87.41
CA LEU A 23 -10.51 -53.72 86.40
C LEU A 23 -10.64 -55.17 85.94
N GLY A 24 -11.88 -55.65 85.82
CA GLY A 24 -12.21 -56.89 85.13
C GLY A 24 -11.95 -56.79 83.62
N MET A 25 -11.21 -57.75 83.08
CA MET A 25 -11.00 -57.92 81.65
C MET A 25 -12.27 -58.55 81.05
N THR A 26 -13.05 -57.74 80.35
CA THR A 26 -14.19 -58.23 79.55
C THR A 26 -13.67 -58.94 78.29
N PRO A 27 -14.27 -60.08 77.88
CA PRO A 27 -13.88 -60.76 76.65
C PRO A 27 -14.16 -59.84 75.44
N ALA A 28 -13.16 -59.67 74.57
CA ALA A 28 -13.28 -58.86 73.37
C ALA A 28 -14.36 -59.45 72.44
N VAL A 29 -15.47 -58.73 72.25
CA VAL A 29 -16.52 -59.11 71.30
C VAL A 29 -15.92 -59.10 69.88
N ALA A 30 -15.96 -60.25 69.20
CA ALA A 30 -15.47 -60.37 67.84
C ALA A 30 -16.30 -59.48 66.90
N ALA A 31 -15.64 -58.58 66.17
CA ALA A 31 -16.29 -57.71 65.20
C ALA A 31 -16.98 -58.51 64.08
N GLY A 32 -18.18 -58.09 63.68
CA GLY A 32 -18.95 -58.72 62.61
C GLY A 32 -18.29 -58.61 61.23
N SER A 33 -18.71 -59.46 60.29
CA SER A 33 -18.23 -59.48 58.90
C SER A 33 -19.21 -58.79 57.94
N LEU A 34 -18.69 -57.99 57.00
CA LEU A 34 -19.49 -57.31 55.98
C LEU A 34 -19.66 -58.19 54.73
N VAL A 35 -20.87 -58.19 54.16
CA VAL A 35 -21.10 -58.62 52.78
C VAL A 35 -20.58 -57.51 51.86
N ALA A 36 -19.55 -57.83 51.07
CA ALA A 36 -18.80 -56.87 50.28
C ALA A 36 -18.56 -57.42 48.86
N PRO A 37 -19.45 -57.17 47.89
CA PRO A 37 -19.26 -57.61 46.51
C PRO A 37 -18.10 -56.85 45.84
N VAL A 38 -17.54 -57.44 44.78
CA VAL A 38 -16.55 -56.76 43.94
C VAL A 38 -17.25 -55.64 43.16
N PRO A 39 -16.82 -54.38 43.27
CA PRO A 39 -17.47 -53.28 42.57
C PRO A 39 -17.20 -53.36 41.06
N ALA A 40 -18.15 -52.87 40.27
CA ALA A 40 -17.99 -52.66 38.84
C ALA A 40 -17.78 -51.16 38.53
N VAL A 41 -17.28 -50.86 37.33
CA VAL A 41 -17.21 -49.51 36.80
C VAL A 41 -18.15 -49.43 35.59
N SER A 42 -19.10 -48.51 35.63
CA SER A 42 -20.01 -48.22 34.50
C SER A 42 -19.61 -46.93 33.79
N GLY A 43 -20.01 -46.81 32.52
CA GLY A 43 -19.64 -45.71 31.63
C GLY A 43 -18.60 -46.12 30.58
N ILE A 44 -18.25 -45.18 29.71
CA ILE A 44 -17.31 -45.40 28.61
C ILE A 44 -15.99 -44.72 28.94
N ALA A 45 -14.88 -45.46 28.86
CA ALA A 45 -13.54 -44.96 29.11
C ALA A 45 -13.04 -44.06 27.96
N VAL A 46 -13.54 -42.82 27.91
CA VAL A 46 -13.19 -41.79 26.92
C VAL A 46 -12.99 -40.45 27.62
N VAL A 47 -11.97 -39.68 27.23
CA VAL A 47 -11.73 -38.34 27.80
C VAL A 47 -12.98 -37.46 27.68
N GLY A 48 -13.32 -36.74 28.76
CA GLY A 48 -14.51 -35.92 28.87
C GLY A 48 -15.79 -36.69 29.22
N LYS A 49 -15.75 -38.03 29.30
CA LYS A 49 -16.86 -38.86 29.79
C LYS A 49 -16.68 -39.19 31.27
N LYS A 50 -17.81 -39.52 31.90
CA LYS A 50 -17.91 -39.86 33.32
C LYS A 50 -17.90 -41.38 33.49
N LEU A 51 -17.08 -41.87 34.40
CA LEU A 51 -17.16 -43.22 34.94
C LEU A 51 -17.86 -43.18 36.30
N THR A 52 -18.66 -44.20 36.59
CA THR A 52 -19.42 -44.31 37.85
C THR A 52 -19.08 -45.64 38.52
N ALA A 53 -18.78 -45.59 39.82
CA ALA A 53 -18.58 -46.78 40.62
C ALA A 53 -19.94 -47.45 40.90
N VAL A 54 -20.02 -48.75 40.65
CA VAL A 54 -21.19 -49.57 40.98
C VAL A 54 -20.77 -50.52 42.12
N PRO A 55 -20.99 -50.13 43.38
CA PRO A 55 -20.44 -50.85 44.53
C PRO A 55 -21.12 -52.19 44.83
N GLY A 56 -22.26 -52.50 44.19
CA GLY A 56 -23.09 -53.66 44.51
C GLY A 56 -23.88 -53.48 45.82
N LYS A 57 -24.58 -54.53 46.26
CA LYS A 57 -25.38 -54.52 47.49
C LYS A 57 -24.50 -54.92 48.69
N TRP A 58 -24.25 -53.97 49.58
CA TRP A 58 -23.52 -54.19 50.84
C TRP A 58 -24.49 -54.51 51.98
N THR A 59 -23.95 -55.02 53.10
CA THR A 59 -24.72 -55.13 54.36
C THR A 59 -25.41 -53.79 54.68
N SER A 60 -26.70 -53.81 55.03
CA SER A 60 -27.47 -52.59 55.29
C SER A 60 -26.82 -51.71 56.38
N GLY A 61 -26.85 -50.39 56.18
CA GLY A 61 -26.21 -49.40 57.06
C GLY A 61 -24.70 -49.25 56.89
N THR A 62 -24.10 -49.82 55.84
CA THR A 62 -22.67 -49.63 55.53
C THR A 62 -22.42 -48.27 54.88
N VAL A 63 -21.43 -47.52 55.37
CA VAL A 63 -20.94 -46.27 54.76
C VAL A 63 -19.84 -46.61 53.75
N LEU A 64 -19.92 -46.08 52.53
CA LEU A 64 -18.97 -46.33 51.45
C LEU A 64 -18.07 -45.12 51.19
N LYS A 65 -16.77 -45.37 51.07
CA LYS A 65 -15.77 -44.41 50.58
C LYS A 65 -15.15 -44.91 49.27
N TYR A 66 -14.94 -44.02 48.31
CA TYR A 66 -14.35 -44.34 47.02
C TYR A 66 -12.93 -43.80 46.93
N GLN A 67 -12.08 -44.49 46.16
CA GLN A 67 -10.79 -43.97 45.73
C GLN A 67 -10.53 -44.47 44.32
N TRP A 68 -10.59 -43.57 43.34
CA TRP A 68 -10.25 -43.90 41.95
C TRP A 68 -8.75 -44.06 41.78
N GLN A 69 -8.37 -44.94 40.85
CA GLN A 69 -6.99 -45.25 40.51
C GLN A 69 -6.77 -45.13 39.01
N ARG A 70 -5.60 -44.61 38.63
CA ARG A 70 -5.09 -44.52 37.26
C ARG A 70 -3.91 -45.47 37.14
N SER A 71 -4.03 -46.50 36.29
CA SER A 71 -2.99 -47.53 36.13
C SER A 71 -2.57 -48.16 37.46
N GLY A 72 -3.52 -48.40 38.36
CA GLY A 72 -3.29 -48.99 39.69
C GLY A 72 -2.87 -47.99 40.79
N VAL A 73 -2.49 -46.77 40.45
CA VAL A 73 -2.07 -45.72 41.41
C VAL A 73 -3.26 -44.84 41.79
N ALA A 74 -3.42 -44.53 43.08
CA ALA A 74 -4.50 -43.65 43.55
C ALA A 74 -4.40 -42.26 42.92
N ILE A 75 -5.53 -41.75 42.43
CA ILE A 75 -5.63 -40.37 41.93
C ILE A 75 -5.98 -39.49 43.12
N SER A 76 -5.07 -38.58 43.48
CA SER A 76 -5.27 -37.68 44.61
C SER A 76 -6.61 -36.93 44.50
N GLY A 77 -7.38 -36.92 45.60
CA GLY A 77 -8.68 -36.26 45.68
C GLY A 77 -9.86 -36.92 44.94
N ALA A 78 -9.63 -37.99 44.18
CA ALA A 78 -10.69 -38.66 43.43
C ALA A 78 -11.48 -39.65 44.31
N THR A 79 -12.27 -39.12 45.24
CA THR A 79 -13.00 -39.89 46.27
C THR A 79 -14.52 -39.91 46.09
N ALA A 80 -15.04 -39.27 45.04
CA ALA A 80 -16.46 -39.31 44.71
C ALA A 80 -16.85 -40.67 44.09
N SER A 81 -18.15 -40.98 44.13
CA SER A 81 -18.74 -42.17 43.47
C SER A 81 -18.60 -42.16 41.95
N SER A 82 -18.09 -41.07 41.38
CA SER A 82 -17.86 -40.92 39.95
C SER A 82 -16.63 -40.08 39.64
N LEU A 83 -16.04 -40.31 38.47
CA LEU A 83 -14.85 -39.62 37.96
C LEU A 83 -15.07 -39.18 36.51
N THR A 84 -14.90 -37.89 36.23
CA THR A 84 -14.81 -37.38 34.85
C THR A 84 -13.39 -37.51 34.36
N LEU A 85 -13.19 -38.16 33.22
CA LEU A 85 -11.87 -38.45 32.67
C LEU A 85 -11.26 -37.19 32.02
N GLY A 86 -10.05 -36.84 32.43
CA GLY A 86 -9.25 -35.75 31.88
C GLY A 86 -8.20 -36.23 30.87
N SER A 87 -7.43 -35.29 30.31
CA SER A 87 -6.36 -35.60 29.36
C SER A 87 -5.26 -36.50 29.94
N ALA A 88 -4.97 -36.39 31.24
CA ALA A 88 -4.00 -37.23 31.94
C ALA A 88 -4.40 -38.71 32.04
N ASP A 89 -5.68 -39.03 31.81
CA ASP A 89 -6.20 -40.39 31.82
C ASP A 89 -6.02 -41.10 30.47
N LEU A 90 -5.76 -40.36 29.38
CA LEU A 90 -5.64 -40.90 28.02
C LEU A 90 -4.64 -42.07 27.96
N GLY A 91 -5.08 -43.19 27.39
CA GLY A 91 -4.30 -44.43 27.27
C GLY A 91 -4.14 -45.22 28.57
N LYS A 92 -4.58 -44.69 29.71
CA LYS A 92 -4.49 -45.36 31.01
C LYS A 92 -5.75 -46.19 31.28
N LYS A 93 -5.60 -47.25 32.07
CA LYS A 93 -6.75 -48.00 32.60
C LYS A 93 -7.20 -47.40 33.93
N MET A 94 -8.51 -47.41 34.17
CA MET A 94 -9.10 -46.87 35.39
C MET A 94 -9.68 -47.98 36.26
N SER A 95 -9.58 -47.85 37.57
CA SER A 95 -10.25 -48.73 38.54
C SER A 95 -10.69 -47.92 39.75
N VAL A 96 -11.59 -48.48 40.56
CA VAL A 96 -12.02 -47.85 41.82
C VAL A 96 -11.87 -48.84 42.97
N ARG A 97 -11.36 -48.34 44.11
CA ARG A 97 -11.43 -49.03 45.39
C ARG A 97 -12.62 -48.50 46.17
N VAL A 98 -13.42 -49.41 46.71
CA VAL A 98 -14.57 -49.11 47.56
C VAL A 98 -14.27 -49.68 48.95
N THR A 99 -14.24 -48.80 49.95
CA THR A 99 -14.07 -49.15 51.36
C THR A 99 -15.42 -49.03 52.04
N GLY A 100 -15.94 -50.14 52.56
CA GLY A 100 -17.14 -50.18 53.39
C GLY A 100 -16.79 -50.23 54.87
N SER A 101 -17.43 -49.36 55.66
CA SER A 101 -17.28 -49.31 57.12
C SER A 101 -18.64 -49.27 57.81
N LYS A 102 -18.77 -50.02 58.90
CA LYS A 102 -19.94 -50.04 59.78
C LYS A 102 -19.46 -50.27 61.23
N ALA A 103 -20.01 -49.52 62.19
CA ALA A 103 -19.64 -49.66 63.60
C ALA A 103 -19.88 -51.10 64.10
N GLY A 104 -18.92 -51.68 64.81
CA GLY A 104 -18.96 -53.09 65.25
C GLY A 104 -18.59 -54.12 64.19
N TYR A 105 -18.20 -53.69 62.97
CA TYR A 105 -17.77 -54.57 61.87
C TYR A 105 -16.35 -54.24 61.44
N LYS A 106 -15.61 -55.26 60.95
CA LYS A 106 -14.30 -55.02 60.31
C LYS A 106 -14.51 -54.31 58.97
N SER A 107 -13.75 -53.25 58.70
CA SER A 107 -13.82 -52.54 57.41
C SER A 107 -13.29 -53.42 56.27
N VAL A 108 -13.94 -53.37 55.12
CA VAL A 108 -13.58 -54.19 53.95
C VAL A 108 -13.31 -53.28 52.75
N VAL A 109 -12.21 -53.55 52.04
CA VAL A 109 -11.85 -52.89 50.79
C VAL A 109 -12.02 -53.86 49.63
N LYS A 110 -12.75 -53.46 48.59
CA LYS A 110 -12.84 -54.19 47.33
C LYS A 110 -12.42 -53.29 46.17
N ALA A 111 -11.69 -53.84 45.21
CA ALA A 111 -11.24 -53.14 44.02
C ALA A 111 -11.99 -53.65 42.79
N SER A 112 -12.38 -52.76 41.88
CA SER A 112 -12.98 -53.16 40.61
C SER A 112 -11.94 -53.79 39.70
N LYS A 113 -12.40 -54.56 38.69
CA LYS A 113 -11.58 -54.80 37.50
C LYS A 113 -11.25 -53.45 36.84
N ALA A 114 -10.06 -53.36 36.24
CA ALA A 114 -9.69 -52.17 35.48
C ALA A 114 -10.50 -52.08 34.17
N THR A 115 -10.85 -50.86 33.76
CA THR A 115 -11.46 -50.58 32.46
C THR A 115 -10.50 -50.93 31.31
N GLY A 116 -11.00 -50.87 30.08
CA GLY A 116 -10.13 -50.66 28.91
C GLY A 116 -9.29 -49.38 29.04
N ALA A 117 -8.27 -49.24 28.21
CA ALA A 117 -7.50 -48.01 28.12
C ALA A 117 -8.42 -46.85 27.70
N VAL A 118 -8.32 -45.71 28.38
CA VAL A 118 -9.14 -44.54 28.07
C VAL A 118 -8.81 -44.05 26.66
N ALA A 119 -9.80 -43.96 25.79
CA ALA A 119 -9.63 -43.44 24.44
C ALA A 119 -9.75 -41.91 24.39
N ALA A 120 -9.25 -41.31 23.30
CA ALA A 120 -9.37 -39.87 23.08
C ALA A 120 -10.83 -39.45 22.90
N GLY A 121 -11.19 -38.29 23.45
CA GLY A 121 -12.47 -37.63 23.19
C GLY A 121 -12.62 -37.22 21.73
N SER A 122 -13.86 -36.92 21.31
CA SER A 122 -14.14 -36.40 19.96
C SER A 122 -14.63 -34.96 20.06
N LEU A 123 -14.12 -34.10 19.19
CA LEU A 123 -14.59 -32.73 19.03
C LEU A 123 -15.68 -32.67 17.96
N VAL A 124 -16.67 -31.80 18.17
CA VAL A 124 -17.64 -31.44 17.14
C VAL A 124 -17.16 -30.17 16.45
N ALA A 125 -17.00 -30.23 15.13
CA ALA A 125 -16.53 -29.10 14.32
C ALA A 125 -17.70 -28.48 13.53
N PRO A 126 -18.06 -27.21 13.80
CA PRO A 126 -18.94 -26.45 12.91
C PRO A 126 -18.30 -26.20 11.54
N VAL A 127 -19.12 -25.98 10.51
CA VAL A 127 -18.64 -25.48 9.22
C VAL A 127 -18.38 -23.98 9.36
N PRO A 128 -17.14 -23.50 9.14
CA PRO A 128 -16.85 -22.08 9.26
C PRO A 128 -17.46 -21.29 8.10
N THR A 129 -17.75 -20.00 8.33
CA THR A 129 -18.21 -19.08 7.28
C THR A 129 -17.15 -18.05 6.94
N VAL A 130 -17.16 -17.54 5.71
CA VAL A 130 -16.30 -16.45 5.26
C VAL A 130 -17.16 -15.24 4.95
N SER A 131 -16.80 -14.08 5.49
CA SER A 131 -17.43 -12.78 5.22
C SER A 131 -16.44 -11.81 4.58
N GLY A 132 -16.98 -10.74 3.99
CA GLY A 132 -16.21 -9.75 3.22
C GLY A 132 -16.48 -9.86 1.71
N ILE A 133 -15.94 -8.90 0.96
CA ILE A 133 -16.11 -8.82 -0.49
C ILE A 133 -14.87 -9.41 -1.17
N ALA A 134 -15.07 -10.37 -2.07
CA ALA A 134 -14.01 -11.01 -2.84
C ALA A 134 -13.46 -10.06 -3.94
N VAL A 135 -12.65 -9.08 -3.54
CA VAL A 135 -12.00 -8.10 -4.43
C VAL A 135 -10.55 -7.91 -3.99
N VAL A 136 -9.62 -7.81 -4.94
CA VAL A 136 -8.20 -7.54 -4.64
C VAL A 136 -8.05 -6.28 -3.78
N GLY A 137 -7.22 -6.37 -2.73
CA GLY A 137 -7.00 -5.33 -1.74
C GLY A 137 -8.05 -5.26 -0.63
N LYS A 138 -9.12 -6.07 -0.69
CA LYS A 138 -10.11 -6.21 0.39
C LYS A 138 -9.78 -7.39 1.30
N LYS A 139 -10.34 -7.36 2.50
CA LYS A 139 -10.14 -8.35 3.55
C LYS A 139 -11.32 -9.33 3.59
N LEU A 140 -11.01 -10.61 3.66
CA LEU A 140 -11.94 -11.68 4.04
C LEU A 140 -11.71 -12.05 5.51
N SER A 141 -12.79 -12.38 6.21
CA SER A 141 -12.77 -12.77 7.63
C SER A 141 -13.44 -14.12 7.81
N ALA A 142 -12.82 -14.99 8.61
CA ALA A 142 -13.33 -16.31 8.96
C ALA A 142 -14.08 -16.26 10.29
N THR A 143 -15.30 -16.79 10.31
CA THR A 143 -16.04 -17.06 11.54
C THR A 143 -16.02 -18.57 11.78
N PRO A 144 -15.35 -19.06 12.85
CA PRO A 144 -15.13 -20.49 13.05
C PRO A 144 -16.35 -21.25 13.58
N GLY A 145 -17.44 -20.57 13.95
CA GLY A 145 -18.59 -21.17 14.65
C GLY A 145 -18.31 -21.47 16.13
N THR A 146 -19.26 -22.13 16.79
CA THR A 146 -19.15 -22.49 18.22
C THR A 146 -18.41 -23.82 18.39
N TRP A 147 -17.33 -23.81 19.15
CA TRP A 147 -16.52 -24.99 19.47
C TRP A 147 -16.67 -25.38 20.94
N THR A 148 -16.37 -26.64 21.27
CA THR A 148 -16.26 -27.09 22.66
C THR A 148 -15.29 -26.20 23.44
N SER A 149 -15.69 -25.74 24.63
CA SER A 149 -14.87 -24.85 25.47
C SER A 149 -13.45 -25.41 25.70
N GLY A 150 -12.45 -24.52 25.65
CA GLY A 150 -11.02 -24.87 25.75
C GLY A 150 -10.41 -25.48 24.48
N THR A 151 -11.10 -25.43 23.34
CA THR A 151 -10.53 -25.83 22.04
C THR A 151 -9.65 -24.71 21.49
N VAL A 152 -8.44 -25.06 21.05
CA VAL A 152 -7.52 -24.17 20.34
C VAL A 152 -7.76 -24.30 18.84
N LEU A 153 -7.90 -23.18 18.14
CA LEU A 153 -8.20 -23.13 16.70
C LEU A 153 -6.98 -22.70 15.88
N LYS A 154 -6.79 -23.35 14.74
CA LYS A 154 -5.84 -22.95 13.69
C LYS A 154 -6.58 -22.73 12.38
N TYR A 155 -6.20 -21.67 11.66
CA TYR A 155 -6.77 -21.33 10.36
C TYR A 155 -5.78 -21.67 9.26
N GLN A 156 -6.29 -22.01 8.08
CA GLN A 156 -5.52 -22.12 6.87
C GLN A 156 -6.40 -21.70 5.70
N TRP A 157 -6.06 -20.60 5.03
CA TRP A 157 -6.75 -20.17 3.83
C TRP A 157 -6.35 -21.01 2.62
N LEU A 158 -7.30 -21.22 1.72
CA LEU A 158 -7.14 -21.95 0.48
C LEU A 158 -7.60 -21.09 -0.71
N ARG A 159 -6.83 -21.15 -1.79
CA ARG A 159 -7.10 -20.53 -3.09
C ARG A 159 -7.41 -21.64 -4.08
N SER A 160 -8.65 -21.68 -4.59
CA SER A 160 -9.11 -22.75 -5.49
C SER A 160 -8.84 -24.16 -4.92
N GLY A 161 -9.07 -24.34 -3.62
CA GLY A 161 -8.81 -25.60 -2.91
C GLY A 161 -7.36 -25.87 -2.50
N VAL A 162 -6.39 -25.06 -2.95
CA VAL A 162 -4.96 -25.24 -2.64
C VAL A 162 -4.54 -24.31 -1.49
N VAL A 163 -3.67 -24.81 -0.60
CA VAL A 163 -3.14 -24.05 0.54
C VAL A 163 -2.44 -22.76 0.09
N VAL A 164 -2.83 -21.62 0.69
CA VAL A 164 -2.08 -20.37 0.57
C VAL A 164 -1.01 -20.35 1.67
N LYS A 165 0.26 -20.53 1.29
CA LYS A 165 1.39 -20.60 2.22
C LYS A 165 1.41 -19.37 3.15
N GLY A 166 1.48 -19.61 4.46
CA GLY A 166 1.55 -18.56 5.49
C GLY A 166 0.22 -17.89 5.84
N ALA A 167 -0.88 -18.19 5.12
CA ALA A 167 -2.19 -17.61 5.41
C ALA A 167 -2.91 -18.37 6.54
N THR A 168 -2.44 -18.17 7.78
CA THR A 168 -2.91 -18.88 8.98
C THR A 168 -3.69 -18.03 9.97
N ALA A 169 -3.91 -16.74 9.66
CA ALA A 169 -4.72 -15.85 10.48
C ALA A 169 -6.22 -16.08 10.24
N SER A 170 -7.05 -15.63 11.18
CA SER A 170 -8.52 -15.62 11.04
C SER A 170 -9.03 -14.68 9.94
N SER A 171 -8.14 -13.96 9.27
CA SER A 171 -8.47 -13.08 8.16
C SER A 171 -7.37 -13.07 7.10
N LEU A 172 -7.74 -12.73 5.88
CA LEU A 172 -6.86 -12.70 4.72
C LEU A 172 -7.14 -11.45 3.87
N THR A 173 -6.12 -10.63 3.63
CA THR A 173 -6.20 -9.57 2.62
C THR A 173 -5.86 -10.16 1.26
N LEU A 174 -6.74 -9.94 0.28
CA LEU A 174 -6.62 -10.52 -1.06
C LEU A 174 -5.57 -9.78 -1.88
N GLY A 175 -4.64 -10.53 -2.47
CA GLY A 175 -3.60 -10.04 -3.37
C GLY A 175 -3.94 -10.27 -4.84
N SER A 176 -3.04 -9.85 -5.73
CA SER A 176 -3.21 -10.01 -7.19
C SER A 176 -3.28 -11.47 -7.63
N ALA A 177 -2.55 -12.37 -6.94
CA ALA A 177 -2.57 -13.82 -7.21
C ALA A 177 -3.91 -14.50 -6.89
N ASP A 178 -4.79 -13.83 -6.13
CA ASP A 178 -6.12 -14.32 -5.82
C ASP A 178 -7.14 -13.98 -6.92
N MET A 179 -6.83 -13.03 -7.81
CA MET A 179 -7.76 -12.55 -8.84
C MET A 179 -8.27 -13.69 -9.73
N GLY A 180 -9.59 -13.75 -9.91
CA GLY A 180 -10.30 -14.80 -10.63
C GLY A 180 -10.42 -16.12 -9.87
N LYS A 181 -9.80 -16.27 -8.70
CA LYS A 181 -9.86 -17.49 -7.89
C LYS A 181 -10.94 -17.37 -6.82
N GLN A 182 -11.48 -18.52 -6.41
CA GLN A 182 -12.35 -18.60 -5.24
C GLN A 182 -11.52 -18.90 -3.99
N MET A 183 -11.94 -18.34 -2.85
CA MET A 183 -11.26 -18.50 -1.57
C MET A 183 -12.09 -19.34 -0.61
N SER A 184 -11.44 -20.09 0.27
CA SER A 184 -12.08 -20.77 1.41
C SER A 184 -11.12 -20.81 2.59
N VAL A 185 -11.61 -21.16 3.77
CA VAL A 185 -10.78 -21.32 4.96
C VAL A 185 -11.05 -22.67 5.61
N ARG A 186 -9.97 -23.38 5.96
CA ARG A 186 -10.02 -24.58 6.79
C ARG A 186 -9.72 -24.18 8.23
N VAL A 187 -10.62 -24.52 9.14
CA VAL A 187 -10.45 -24.34 10.58
C VAL A 187 -10.22 -25.70 11.21
N THR A 188 -9.13 -25.84 11.94
CA THR A 188 -8.77 -27.05 12.68
C THR A 188 -8.82 -26.78 14.17
N GLY A 189 -9.64 -27.55 14.89
CA GLY A 189 -9.72 -27.50 16.35
C GLY A 189 -8.93 -28.62 17.00
N SER A 190 -8.20 -28.28 18.06
CA SER A 190 -7.43 -29.22 18.87
C SER A 190 -7.65 -28.97 20.35
N LYS A 191 -7.77 -30.05 21.14
CA LYS A 191 -7.90 -30.00 22.60
C LYS A 191 -7.18 -31.20 23.20
N ALA A 192 -6.41 -30.99 24.27
CA ALA A 192 -5.64 -32.06 24.91
C ALA A 192 -6.55 -33.22 25.34
N GLY A 193 -6.18 -34.45 24.98
CA GLY A 193 -7.00 -35.65 25.23
C GLY A 193 -8.13 -35.88 24.22
N TYR A 194 -8.27 -35.04 23.19
CA TYR A 194 -9.27 -35.19 22.11
C TYR A 194 -8.60 -35.38 20.75
N LYS A 195 -9.28 -36.07 19.83
CA LYS A 195 -8.89 -36.12 18.42
C LYS A 195 -9.12 -34.75 17.77
N SER A 196 -8.10 -34.21 17.09
CA SER A 196 -8.24 -32.99 16.30
C SER A 196 -9.18 -33.21 15.12
N VAL A 197 -9.91 -32.16 14.75
CA VAL A 197 -10.88 -32.20 13.65
C VAL A 197 -10.81 -30.89 12.87
N ALA A 198 -11.02 -30.97 11.55
CA ALA A 198 -11.03 -29.80 10.68
C ALA A 198 -12.29 -29.74 9.83
N LYS A 199 -12.77 -28.53 9.57
CA LYS A 199 -13.82 -28.24 8.60
C LYS A 199 -13.42 -27.07 7.71
N THR A 200 -13.88 -27.10 6.47
CA THR A 200 -13.60 -26.07 5.46
C THR A 200 -14.90 -25.35 5.11
N SER A 201 -14.82 -24.03 4.96
CA SER A 201 -15.96 -23.20 4.57
C SER A 201 -16.44 -23.50 3.15
N LYS A 202 -17.64 -23.02 2.81
CA LYS A 202 -18.00 -22.81 1.40
C LYS A 202 -16.99 -21.85 0.75
N VAL A 203 -16.80 -22.01 -0.55
CA VAL A 203 -15.99 -21.08 -1.36
C VAL A 203 -16.69 -19.72 -1.52
N THR A 204 -15.91 -18.65 -1.61
CA THR A 204 -16.41 -17.32 -1.99
C THR A 204 -16.76 -17.25 -3.47
N ALA A 205 -17.39 -16.14 -3.89
CA ALA A 205 -17.34 -15.74 -5.29
C ALA A 205 -15.88 -15.60 -5.77
N ALA A 206 -15.67 -15.68 -7.09
CA ALA A 206 -14.35 -15.44 -7.68
C ALA A 206 -13.89 -14.00 -7.37
N VAL A 207 -12.62 -13.85 -7.00
CA VAL A 207 -12.07 -12.55 -6.60
C VAL A 207 -12.01 -11.62 -7.79
N ALA A 208 -12.75 -10.51 -7.74
CA ALA A 208 -12.74 -9.49 -8.78
C ALA A 208 -11.52 -8.56 -8.65
N ALA A 209 -11.20 -7.87 -9.74
CA ALA A 209 -10.14 -6.85 -9.76
C ALA A 209 -10.50 -5.67 -8.83
N GLY A 210 -9.48 -5.15 -8.14
CA GLY A 210 -9.59 -3.94 -7.33
C GLY A 210 -9.84 -2.69 -8.17
N ALA A 211 -10.35 -1.64 -7.54
CA ALA A 211 -10.50 -0.32 -8.14
C ALA A 211 -9.39 0.61 -7.65
N LEU A 212 -8.80 1.39 -8.56
CA LEU A 212 -7.83 2.42 -8.21
C LEU A 212 -8.54 3.72 -7.80
N VAL A 213 -8.01 4.37 -6.78
CA VAL A 213 -8.24 5.81 -6.55
C VAL A 213 -7.40 6.56 -7.59
N ALA A 214 -8.07 7.35 -8.43
CA ALA A 214 -7.49 7.99 -9.61
C ALA A 214 -8.00 9.45 -9.71
N PRO A 215 -7.30 10.42 -9.10
CA PRO A 215 -7.68 11.83 -9.19
C PRO A 215 -7.41 12.40 -10.60
N VAL A 216 -8.07 13.52 -10.91
CA VAL A 216 -7.79 14.27 -12.13
C VAL A 216 -6.45 15.00 -11.95
N PRO A 217 -5.47 14.82 -12.86
CA PRO A 217 -4.18 15.48 -12.75
C PRO A 217 -4.29 16.99 -13.03
N THR A 218 -3.37 17.77 -12.48
CA THR A 218 -3.23 19.20 -12.79
C THR A 218 -1.96 19.46 -13.59
N VAL A 219 -1.96 20.57 -14.33
CA VAL A 219 -0.80 21.06 -15.09
C VAL A 219 -0.41 22.43 -14.55
N SER A 220 0.87 22.62 -14.25
CA SER A 220 1.46 23.89 -13.84
C SER A 220 2.55 24.35 -14.80
N GLY A 221 2.89 25.63 -14.74
CA GLY A 221 3.83 26.29 -15.66
C GLY A 221 3.12 27.26 -16.61
N SER A 222 3.91 28.10 -17.29
CA SER A 222 3.38 29.09 -18.24
C SER A 222 3.23 28.47 -19.63
N ALA A 223 2.06 28.61 -20.23
CA ALA A 223 1.78 28.18 -21.60
C ALA A 223 2.45 29.13 -22.61
N VAL A 224 3.76 29.05 -22.74
CA VAL A 224 4.59 29.88 -23.61
C VAL A 224 5.62 28.99 -24.29
N VAL A 225 5.83 29.15 -25.60
CA VAL A 225 6.86 28.39 -26.33
C VAL A 225 8.22 28.52 -25.65
N GLY A 226 8.95 27.41 -25.54
CA GLY A 226 10.23 27.30 -24.86
C GLY A 226 10.13 27.13 -23.33
N LYS A 227 8.95 27.32 -22.72
CA LYS A 227 8.73 27.07 -21.29
C LYS A 227 8.29 25.63 -21.03
N LYS A 228 8.49 25.18 -19.79
CA LYS A 228 8.18 23.84 -19.31
C LYS A 228 6.82 23.81 -18.62
N LEU A 229 5.98 22.85 -19.00
CA LEU A 229 4.80 22.44 -18.25
C LEU A 229 5.12 21.20 -17.40
N SER A 230 4.55 21.14 -16.21
CA SER A 230 4.72 20.03 -15.26
C SER A 230 3.37 19.43 -14.89
N ALA A 231 3.28 18.10 -14.89
CA ALA A 231 2.09 17.36 -14.52
C ALA A 231 2.16 16.94 -13.04
N THR A 232 1.10 17.22 -12.29
CA THR A 232 0.91 16.71 -10.93
C THR A 232 -0.21 15.68 -10.94
N PRO A 233 0.09 14.38 -10.75
CA PRO A 233 -0.89 13.31 -10.92
C PRO A 233 -1.89 13.18 -9.75
N GLY A 234 -1.68 13.87 -8.62
CA GLY A 234 -2.43 13.69 -7.39
C GLY A 234 -2.07 12.40 -6.63
N THR A 235 -2.82 12.08 -5.57
CA THR A 235 -2.59 10.89 -4.74
C THR A 235 -3.36 9.69 -5.28
N TRP A 236 -2.62 8.70 -5.80
CA TRP A 236 -3.17 7.43 -6.29
C TRP A 236 -3.15 6.36 -5.19
N THR A 237 -3.88 5.25 -5.39
CA THR A 237 -3.73 4.05 -4.56
C THR A 237 -2.24 3.67 -4.46
N SER A 238 -1.74 3.41 -3.25
CA SER A 238 -0.33 3.09 -3.01
C SER A 238 0.17 1.92 -3.87
N GLY A 239 1.38 2.04 -4.41
CA GLY A 239 2.00 1.05 -5.31
C GLY A 239 1.46 1.06 -6.75
N THR A 240 0.75 2.11 -7.16
CA THR A 240 0.33 2.29 -8.56
C THR A 240 1.50 2.82 -9.41
N VAL A 241 1.69 2.22 -10.58
CA VAL A 241 2.64 2.71 -11.59
C VAL A 241 1.91 3.66 -12.53
N LEU A 242 2.48 4.86 -12.73
CA LEU A 242 1.88 5.91 -13.55
C LEU A 242 2.62 6.06 -14.90
N LYS A 243 1.84 6.27 -15.96
CA LYS A 243 2.32 6.66 -17.29
C LYS A 243 1.68 7.98 -17.70
N TYR A 244 2.46 8.85 -18.32
CA TYR A 244 2.00 10.15 -18.82
C TYR A 244 1.89 10.12 -20.33
N GLN A 245 0.98 10.90 -20.87
CA GLN A 245 0.88 11.19 -22.29
C GLN A 245 0.35 12.61 -22.45
N TRP A 246 1.17 13.50 -23.00
CA TRP A 246 0.74 14.86 -23.31
C TRP A 246 -0.13 14.91 -24.56
N LEU A 247 -1.08 15.83 -24.57
CA LEU A 247 -2.00 16.08 -25.66
C LEU A 247 -1.95 17.55 -26.06
N ARG A 248 -1.97 17.80 -27.37
CA ARG A 248 -2.05 19.11 -28.01
C ARG A 248 -3.44 19.25 -28.62
N SER A 249 -4.23 20.21 -28.14
CA SER A 249 -5.65 20.36 -28.53
C SER A 249 -6.43 19.04 -28.46
N GLY A 250 -6.16 18.22 -27.43
CA GLY A 250 -6.79 16.92 -27.24
C GLY A 250 -6.20 15.74 -28.05
N VAL A 251 -5.24 15.99 -28.95
CA VAL A 251 -4.58 14.97 -29.77
C VAL A 251 -3.23 14.58 -29.16
N VAL A 252 -2.89 13.28 -29.20
CA VAL A 252 -1.64 12.75 -28.65
C VAL A 252 -0.40 13.39 -29.29
N VAL A 253 0.53 13.88 -28.45
CA VAL A 253 1.87 14.27 -28.88
C VAL A 253 2.79 13.06 -28.78
N LYS A 254 3.16 12.48 -29.94
CA LYS A 254 3.98 11.27 -30.02
C LYS A 254 5.29 11.43 -29.22
N GLY A 255 5.59 10.47 -28.35
CA GLY A 255 6.81 10.46 -27.53
C GLY A 255 6.79 11.35 -26.29
N ALA A 256 5.77 12.21 -26.12
CA ALA A 256 5.66 13.07 -24.93
C ALA A 256 5.08 12.31 -23.73
N THR A 257 5.88 11.42 -23.14
CA THR A 257 5.46 10.50 -22.06
C THR A 257 6.08 10.80 -20.69
N ALA A 258 6.88 11.88 -20.59
CA ALA A 258 7.44 12.33 -19.32
C ALA A 258 6.41 13.10 -18.49
N SER A 259 6.64 13.20 -17.17
CA SER A 259 5.82 14.02 -16.25
C SER A 259 5.92 15.52 -16.52
N SER A 260 6.74 15.93 -17.49
CA SER A 260 6.87 17.32 -17.92
C SER A 260 7.09 17.41 -19.42
N LEU A 261 6.74 18.56 -19.99
CA LEU A 261 6.86 18.84 -21.42
C LEU A 261 7.39 20.25 -21.62
N THR A 262 8.48 20.39 -22.39
CA THR A 262 8.91 21.70 -22.89
C THR A 262 8.14 22.02 -24.17
N LEU A 263 7.52 23.18 -24.22
CA LEU A 263 6.67 23.61 -25.34
C LEU A 263 7.54 24.00 -26.55
N GLY A 264 7.23 23.43 -27.71
CA GLY A 264 7.86 23.74 -28.98
C GLY A 264 7.04 24.71 -29.84
N SER A 265 7.59 25.09 -30.99
CA SER A 265 6.92 25.98 -31.96
C SER A 265 5.56 25.46 -32.40
N ALA A 266 5.45 24.14 -32.65
CA ALA A 266 4.21 23.48 -33.05
C ALA A 266 3.09 23.50 -31.98
N ASP A 267 3.40 23.87 -30.74
CA ASP A 267 2.40 24.02 -29.67
C ASP A 267 1.75 25.41 -29.67
N ARG A 268 2.34 26.40 -30.34
CA ARG A 268 1.82 27.77 -30.39
C ARG A 268 0.38 27.80 -30.90
N GLY A 269 -0.47 28.58 -30.23
CA GLY A 269 -1.89 28.71 -30.60
C GLY A 269 -2.72 27.47 -30.25
N LYS A 270 -2.13 26.45 -29.60
CA LYS A 270 -2.81 25.25 -29.12
C LYS A 270 -2.91 25.25 -27.61
N THR A 271 -3.82 24.46 -27.06
CA THR A 271 -3.88 24.17 -25.63
C THR A 271 -3.20 22.84 -25.34
N MET A 272 -2.65 22.69 -24.14
CA MET A 272 -2.01 21.45 -23.71
C MET A 272 -2.80 20.79 -22.60
N SER A 273 -2.81 19.47 -22.57
CA SER A 273 -3.29 18.69 -21.42
C SER A 273 -2.44 17.45 -21.25
N VAL A 274 -2.55 16.78 -20.10
CA VAL A 274 -1.85 15.54 -19.83
C VAL A 274 -2.83 14.46 -19.41
N ARG A 275 -2.71 13.28 -20.01
CA ARG A 275 -3.41 12.06 -19.59
C ARG A 275 -2.47 11.24 -18.74
N VAL A 276 -2.88 10.96 -17.51
CA VAL A 276 -2.17 10.10 -16.57
C VAL A 276 -2.93 8.77 -16.47
N THR A 277 -2.24 7.68 -16.78
CA THR A 277 -2.78 6.32 -16.68
C THR A 277 -2.10 5.59 -15.54
N GLY A 278 -2.88 5.13 -14.57
CA GLY A 278 -2.41 4.32 -13.45
C GLY A 278 -2.70 2.83 -13.67
N SER A 279 -1.74 1.99 -13.29
CA SER A 279 -1.86 0.53 -13.34
C SER A 279 -1.27 -0.11 -12.09
N LYS A 280 -1.90 -1.19 -11.61
CA LYS A 280 -1.45 -1.99 -10.47
C LYS A 280 -1.93 -3.43 -10.65
N ALA A 281 -1.07 -4.41 -10.40
CA ALA A 281 -1.41 -5.82 -10.56
C ALA A 281 -2.65 -6.20 -9.72
N GLY A 282 -3.63 -6.84 -10.34
CA GLY A 282 -4.90 -7.19 -9.71
C GLY A 282 -5.92 -6.05 -9.59
N TYR A 283 -5.64 -4.87 -10.15
CA TYR A 283 -6.55 -3.73 -10.20
C TYR A 283 -6.90 -3.37 -11.65
N LYS A 284 -8.09 -2.79 -11.86
CA LYS A 284 -8.46 -2.21 -13.16
C LYS A 284 -7.63 -0.94 -13.41
N SER A 285 -6.96 -0.87 -14.56
CA SER A 285 -6.24 0.35 -14.99
C SER A 285 -7.22 1.49 -15.22
N VAL A 286 -6.80 2.72 -14.88
CA VAL A 286 -7.63 3.93 -15.02
C VAL A 286 -6.80 5.05 -15.61
N ALA A 287 -7.38 5.80 -16.54
CA ALA A 287 -6.78 7.01 -17.10
C ALA A 287 -7.62 8.26 -16.75
N LYS A 288 -6.95 9.36 -16.42
CA LYS A 288 -7.55 10.67 -16.17
C LYS A 288 -6.78 11.73 -16.96
N THR A 289 -7.50 12.67 -17.55
CA THR A 289 -6.92 13.78 -18.34
C THR A 289 -7.12 15.08 -17.58
N SER A 290 -6.08 15.91 -17.51
CA SER A 290 -6.16 17.23 -16.88
C SER A 290 -7.11 18.16 -17.64
N LYS A 291 -7.52 19.26 -16.99
CA LYS A 291 -8.02 20.42 -17.73
C LYS A 291 -6.94 20.90 -18.72
N ALA A 292 -7.39 21.46 -19.84
CA ALA A 292 -6.50 22.12 -20.79
C ALA A 292 -5.88 23.38 -20.18
N THR A 293 -4.62 23.67 -20.51
CA THR A 293 -3.95 24.94 -20.20
C THR A 293 -4.59 26.10 -20.96
N ALA A 294 -4.16 27.33 -20.64
CA ALA A 294 -4.31 28.45 -21.56
C ALA A 294 -3.66 28.12 -22.93
N VAL A 295 -4.09 28.85 -23.97
CA VAL A 295 -3.48 28.77 -25.30
C VAL A 295 -2.00 29.14 -25.20
N VAL A 296 -1.13 28.34 -25.81
CA VAL A 296 0.31 28.57 -25.79
C VAL A 296 0.65 29.83 -26.58
N ALA A 297 1.17 30.82 -25.87
CA ALA A 297 1.60 32.09 -26.44
C ALA A 297 3.02 31.99 -27.04
N ALA A 298 3.34 32.94 -27.92
CA ALA A 298 4.71 33.21 -28.32
C ALA A 298 5.54 33.67 -27.10
N PRO A 299 6.87 33.46 -27.09
CA PRO A 299 7.72 34.04 -26.06
C PRO A 299 7.65 35.57 -26.11
N PRO A 300 7.79 36.27 -24.97
CA PRO A 300 7.84 37.72 -24.96
C PRO A 300 9.06 38.20 -25.76
N SER A 301 8.85 39.16 -26.66
CA SER A 301 9.92 39.78 -27.44
C SER A 301 10.86 40.60 -26.56
N LYS A 302 12.15 40.60 -26.92
CA LYS A 302 13.12 41.54 -26.33
C LYS A 302 12.72 42.98 -26.72
N VAL A 303 13.04 43.98 -25.89
CA VAL A 303 12.90 45.39 -26.27
C VAL A 303 14.26 45.85 -26.84
N PRO A 304 14.34 46.26 -28.12
CA PRO A 304 15.60 46.75 -28.69
C PRO A 304 16.04 48.07 -28.08
N SER A 305 17.35 48.19 -27.88
CA SER A 305 18.00 49.38 -27.33
C SER A 305 19.32 49.62 -28.05
N LEU A 306 19.72 50.89 -28.19
CA LEU A 306 21.04 51.25 -28.72
C LEU A 306 22.21 50.85 -27.79
N SER A 307 21.93 50.38 -26.57
CA SER A 307 22.93 49.74 -25.72
C SER A 307 23.25 48.30 -26.13
N ASP A 308 22.42 47.68 -26.98
CA ASP A 308 22.70 46.38 -27.57
C ASP A 308 23.72 46.52 -28.71
N PRO A 309 24.87 45.84 -28.68
CA PRO A 309 25.91 45.98 -29.69
C PRO A 309 25.44 45.73 -31.12
N MET A 310 24.57 44.74 -31.35
CA MET A 310 24.08 44.43 -32.70
C MET A 310 23.12 45.50 -33.20
N VAL A 311 22.28 46.04 -32.31
CA VAL A 311 21.36 47.14 -32.65
C VAL A 311 22.15 48.42 -32.92
N ALA A 312 23.13 48.74 -32.08
CA ALA A 312 24.01 49.88 -32.25
C ALA A 312 24.81 49.80 -33.56
N GLU A 313 25.36 48.62 -33.87
CA GLU A 313 26.09 48.37 -35.12
C GLU A 313 25.19 48.59 -36.34
N SER A 314 23.97 48.04 -36.35
CA SER A 314 23.06 48.24 -37.49
C SER A 314 22.69 49.71 -37.67
N PHE A 315 22.43 50.43 -36.57
CA PHE A 315 22.06 51.84 -36.63
C PHE A 315 23.23 52.72 -37.10
N LYS A 316 24.45 52.38 -36.68
CA LYS A 316 25.66 53.06 -37.15
C LYS A 316 25.87 52.82 -38.65
N LEU A 317 25.82 51.56 -39.09
CA LEU A 317 26.08 51.20 -40.50
C LEU A 317 25.11 51.88 -41.45
N ILE A 318 23.81 51.93 -41.14
CA ILE A 318 22.83 52.60 -42.02
C ILE A 318 23.09 54.10 -42.14
N ASN A 319 23.44 54.77 -41.03
CA ASN A 319 23.68 56.21 -41.04
C ASN A 319 25.03 56.58 -41.68
N ASP A 320 26.08 55.79 -41.46
CA ASP A 320 27.35 55.93 -42.18
C ASP A 320 27.14 55.77 -43.70
N TYR A 321 26.33 54.76 -44.08
CA TYR A 321 26.03 54.50 -45.49
C TYR A 321 25.22 55.62 -46.13
N ARG A 322 24.24 56.19 -45.42
CA ARG A 322 23.47 57.35 -45.88
C ARG A 322 24.35 58.60 -46.00
N ALA A 323 25.23 58.85 -45.04
CA ALA A 323 26.18 59.96 -45.10
C ALA A 323 27.12 59.85 -46.31
N LYS A 324 27.66 58.65 -46.59
CA LYS A 324 28.47 58.39 -47.79
C LYS A 324 27.71 58.67 -49.10
N ASN A 325 26.39 58.53 -49.09
CA ASN A 325 25.50 58.83 -50.22
C ASN A 325 24.85 60.22 -50.13
N LYS A 326 25.36 61.12 -49.28
CA LYS A 326 24.89 62.51 -49.13
C LYS A 326 23.43 62.64 -48.69
N LEU A 327 22.93 61.70 -47.90
CA LEU A 327 21.59 61.69 -47.34
C LEU A 327 21.59 62.05 -45.85
N LYS A 328 20.48 62.61 -45.37
CA LYS A 328 20.27 62.89 -43.94
C LYS A 328 20.26 61.60 -43.12
N ALA A 329 20.86 61.65 -41.93
CA ALA A 329 20.82 60.56 -40.97
C ALA A 329 19.37 60.29 -40.50
N LEU A 330 19.06 59.01 -40.29
CA LEU A 330 17.81 58.53 -39.70
C LEU A 330 17.87 58.65 -38.17
N LYS A 331 16.71 58.93 -37.57
CA LYS A 331 16.52 58.95 -36.12
C LYS A 331 16.19 57.54 -35.63
N TRP A 332 16.77 57.14 -34.49
CA TRP A 332 16.36 55.91 -33.83
C TRP A 332 14.93 56.05 -33.29
N ASN A 333 14.06 55.13 -33.69
CA ASN A 333 12.68 55.09 -33.25
C ASN A 333 12.41 53.78 -32.49
N PRO A 334 12.31 53.83 -31.14
CA PRO A 334 12.16 52.64 -30.32
C PRO A 334 10.84 51.89 -30.61
N ASN A 335 9.79 52.59 -31.04
CA ASN A 335 8.52 51.95 -31.38
C ASN A 335 8.62 51.16 -32.69
N LEU A 336 9.32 51.69 -33.71
CA LEU A 336 9.61 50.91 -34.92
C LEU A 336 10.48 49.69 -34.59
N ALA A 337 11.48 49.88 -33.72
CA ALA A 337 12.38 48.80 -33.32
C ALA A 337 11.64 47.66 -32.60
N ILE A 338 10.69 47.97 -31.71
CA ILE A 338 9.83 46.95 -31.07
C ILE A 338 9.13 46.09 -32.13
N TRP A 339 8.65 46.68 -33.23
CA TRP A 339 8.02 45.93 -34.31
C TRP A 339 9.02 45.12 -35.14
N SER A 340 10.19 45.68 -35.44
CA SER A 340 11.28 44.93 -36.07
C SER A 340 11.63 43.68 -35.26
N GLN A 341 11.71 43.81 -33.93
CA GLN A 341 12.06 42.70 -33.04
C GLN A 341 10.95 41.65 -32.96
N LYS A 342 9.69 42.08 -32.84
CA LYS A 342 8.55 41.16 -32.90
C LYS A 342 8.54 40.36 -34.19
N TRP A 343 8.85 40.98 -35.32
CA TRP A 343 8.92 40.27 -36.61
C TRP A 343 10.13 39.33 -36.67
N ALA A 344 11.30 39.75 -36.18
CA ALA A 344 12.46 38.88 -36.08
C ALA A 344 12.18 37.63 -35.21
N ASP A 345 11.53 37.81 -34.06
CA ASP A 345 11.14 36.71 -33.16
C ASP A 345 10.08 35.79 -33.79
N HIS A 346 9.14 36.37 -34.54
CA HIS A 346 8.15 35.61 -35.31
C HIS A 346 8.82 34.70 -36.33
N LEU A 347 9.72 35.28 -37.16
CA LEU A 347 10.48 34.54 -38.16
C LEU A 347 11.38 33.47 -37.54
N LEU A 348 11.98 33.72 -36.37
CA LEU A 348 12.81 32.72 -35.66
C LEU A 348 12.02 31.42 -35.38
N VAL A 349 10.76 31.54 -34.99
CA VAL A 349 9.93 30.38 -34.62
C VAL A 349 9.28 29.73 -35.84
N ASP A 350 8.94 30.51 -36.86
CA ASP A 350 8.24 30.00 -38.03
C ASP A 350 9.19 29.39 -39.06
N CYS A 351 10.35 29.99 -39.35
CA CYS A 351 11.34 29.44 -40.29
C CYS A 351 11.94 28.10 -39.83
N SER A 352 11.80 27.77 -38.54
CA SER A 352 12.18 26.46 -37.98
C SER A 352 11.04 25.43 -38.01
N SER A 353 9.85 25.81 -38.49
CA SER A 353 8.71 24.91 -38.69
C SER A 353 8.79 24.17 -40.04
N PRO A 354 8.51 22.86 -40.09
CA PRO A 354 8.39 22.11 -41.34
C PRO A 354 7.30 22.61 -42.29
N SER A 355 6.35 23.40 -41.77
CA SER A 355 5.19 23.92 -42.52
C SER A 355 5.36 25.38 -42.98
N TRP A 356 6.57 25.94 -42.91
CA TRP A 356 6.77 27.34 -43.24
C TRP A 356 6.69 27.61 -44.74
N ALA A 357 5.87 28.59 -45.12
CA ALA A 357 5.55 28.92 -46.51
C ALA A 357 6.56 29.88 -47.18
N GLY A 358 7.70 30.15 -46.55
CA GLY A 358 8.75 31.00 -47.15
C GLY A 358 8.47 32.51 -47.15
N ASN A 359 7.46 32.98 -46.42
CA ASN A 359 7.14 34.42 -46.38
C ASN A 359 8.01 35.16 -45.36
N TRP A 360 9.01 35.89 -45.85
CA TRP A 360 9.98 36.65 -45.04
C TRP A 360 9.46 38.02 -44.60
N HIS A 361 8.54 38.60 -45.36
CA HIS A 361 8.01 39.93 -45.11
C HIS A 361 6.60 39.85 -44.54
N ASN A 362 6.31 40.69 -43.55
CA ASN A 362 4.94 40.90 -43.14
C ASN A 362 4.28 41.85 -44.15
N GLN A 363 3.35 41.37 -44.97
CA GLN A 363 2.69 42.20 -45.99
C GLN A 363 1.95 43.42 -45.41
N THR A 364 1.75 43.46 -44.09
CA THR A 364 1.09 44.54 -43.34
C THR A 364 1.97 45.11 -42.22
N PHE A 365 3.31 45.03 -42.34
CA PHE A 365 4.23 45.47 -41.29
C PHE A 365 3.96 46.90 -40.79
N TYR A 366 3.61 47.80 -41.71
CA TYR A 366 3.31 49.21 -41.45
C TYR A 366 2.01 49.46 -40.66
N ASN A 367 1.07 48.51 -40.62
CA ASN A 367 -0.19 48.67 -39.85
C ASN A 367 0.05 48.84 -38.35
N ASN A 368 1.25 48.49 -37.90
CA ASN A 368 1.64 48.54 -36.50
C ASN A 368 2.54 49.73 -36.17
N TYR A 369 2.98 50.49 -37.18
CA TYR A 369 3.81 51.67 -36.94
C TYR A 369 3.03 52.73 -36.16
N PRO A 370 3.69 53.51 -35.28
CA PRO A 370 3.08 54.65 -34.63
C PRO A 370 2.38 55.56 -35.64
N ALA A 371 1.19 56.07 -35.29
CA ALA A 371 0.39 56.94 -36.16
C ALA A 371 1.19 58.17 -36.64
N GLY A 372 0.85 58.67 -37.84
CA GLY A 372 1.52 59.82 -38.45
C GLY A 372 2.60 59.48 -39.49
N TRP A 373 2.85 58.20 -39.75
CA TRP A 373 3.76 57.81 -40.82
C TRP A 373 3.13 58.06 -42.20
N THR A 374 3.94 58.49 -43.18
CA THR A 374 3.52 58.77 -44.58
C THR A 374 4.31 57.96 -45.62
N GLY A 375 5.28 57.19 -45.17
CA GLY A 375 5.99 56.19 -45.97
C GLY A 375 6.62 55.14 -45.07
N ALA A 376 6.72 53.91 -45.55
CA ALA A 376 7.29 52.79 -44.81
C ALA A 376 8.15 51.90 -45.72
N GLY A 377 9.17 51.27 -45.15
CA GLY A 377 10.01 50.27 -45.82
C GLY A 377 10.51 49.24 -44.82
N GLU A 378 10.72 48.00 -45.29
CA GLU A 378 11.26 46.91 -44.50
C GLU A 378 12.38 46.21 -45.28
N ASN A 379 13.50 45.92 -44.60
CA ASN A 379 14.50 44.98 -45.10
C ASN A 379 14.62 43.82 -44.11
N VAL A 380 14.62 42.59 -44.62
CA VAL A 380 14.78 41.38 -43.82
C VAL A 380 15.95 40.58 -44.39
N ALA A 381 16.77 39.99 -43.53
CA ALA A 381 17.81 39.06 -43.95
C ALA A 381 18.20 38.10 -42.82
N LEU A 382 18.81 36.98 -43.22
CA LEU A 382 19.42 36.00 -42.34
C LEU A 382 20.92 35.96 -42.66
N ASN A 383 21.77 36.26 -41.68
CA ASN A 383 23.23 36.21 -41.88
C ASN A 383 23.98 35.93 -40.57
N THR A 384 25.30 35.75 -40.63
CA THR A 384 26.15 35.43 -39.46
C THR A 384 26.42 36.64 -38.58
N SER A 385 26.38 37.86 -39.12
CA SER A 385 26.60 39.10 -38.38
C SER A 385 25.77 40.25 -38.94
N VAL A 386 25.64 41.33 -38.17
CA VAL A 386 24.94 42.54 -38.64
C VAL A 386 25.66 43.15 -39.84
N LYS A 387 26.99 43.16 -39.85
CA LYS A 387 27.78 43.67 -40.99
C LYS A 387 27.54 42.89 -42.28
N THR A 388 27.59 41.56 -42.24
CA THR A 388 27.38 40.71 -43.42
C THR A 388 25.93 40.80 -43.93
N MET A 389 24.98 40.95 -43.01
CA MET A 389 23.58 41.23 -43.31
C MET A 389 23.43 42.58 -44.03
N PHE A 390 24.08 43.62 -43.51
CA PHE A 390 24.08 44.96 -44.09
C PHE A 390 24.67 44.97 -45.50
N ASP A 391 25.81 44.30 -45.70
CA ASP A 391 26.44 44.16 -47.02
C ASP A 391 25.50 43.45 -48.01
N SER A 392 24.78 42.44 -47.55
CA SER A 392 23.78 41.73 -48.37
C SER A 392 22.63 42.65 -48.80
N TRP A 393 22.16 43.53 -47.90
CA TRP A 393 21.15 44.54 -48.26
C TRP A 393 21.70 45.58 -49.24
N VAL A 394 22.95 46.01 -49.08
CA VAL A 394 23.59 46.97 -50.00
C VAL A 394 23.71 46.39 -51.42
N ASN A 395 23.92 45.08 -51.53
CA ASN A 395 24.07 44.39 -52.80
C ASN A 395 22.73 43.95 -53.43
N SER A 396 21.59 44.22 -52.78
CA SER A 396 20.27 43.99 -53.34
C SER A 396 19.60 45.31 -53.70
N SER A 397 19.20 45.47 -54.97
CA SER A 397 18.60 46.71 -55.48
C SER A 397 17.37 47.14 -54.67
N GLY A 398 16.48 46.21 -54.34
CA GLY A 398 15.28 46.48 -53.54
C GLY A 398 15.60 46.94 -52.11
N HIS A 399 16.45 46.20 -51.41
CA HIS A 399 16.82 46.56 -50.03
C HIS A 399 17.62 47.88 -49.97
N LYS A 400 18.52 48.09 -50.94
CA LYS A 400 19.28 49.32 -51.11
C LYS A 400 18.39 50.53 -51.36
N ALA A 401 17.32 50.37 -52.15
CA ALA A 401 16.35 51.44 -52.39
C ALA A 401 15.68 51.91 -51.09
N ASN A 402 15.34 50.99 -50.17
CA ASN A 402 14.83 51.37 -48.85
C ASN A 402 15.88 52.15 -48.03
N MET A 403 17.13 51.66 -47.96
CA MET A 403 18.20 52.28 -47.19
C MET A 403 18.56 53.70 -47.65
N LEU A 404 18.48 53.94 -48.97
CA LEU A 404 18.82 55.21 -49.61
C LEU A 404 17.59 56.07 -49.94
N ASN A 405 16.39 55.70 -49.50
CA ASN A 405 15.22 56.53 -49.73
C ASN A 405 15.38 57.87 -48.96
N PRO A 406 15.41 59.03 -49.65
CA PRO A 406 15.61 60.33 -49.01
C PRO A 406 14.42 60.76 -48.14
N ASN A 407 13.25 60.15 -48.36
CA ASN A 407 12.01 60.49 -47.67
C ASN A 407 11.91 59.86 -46.27
N PHE A 408 12.68 58.81 -45.97
CA PHE A 408 12.65 58.21 -44.63
C PHE A 408 13.42 59.07 -43.62
N THR A 409 12.85 59.20 -42.43
CA THR A 409 13.34 60.01 -41.31
C THR A 409 13.70 59.15 -40.10
N ASP A 410 13.10 57.98 -39.96
CA ASP A 410 13.14 57.14 -38.77
C ASP A 410 13.55 55.71 -39.10
N PHE A 411 14.23 55.09 -38.13
CA PHE A 411 14.79 53.75 -38.25
C PHE A 411 14.55 52.94 -36.97
N GLY A 412 14.14 51.68 -37.15
CA GLY A 412 14.09 50.68 -36.11
C GLY A 412 14.77 49.39 -36.56
N PHE A 413 15.47 48.73 -35.65
CA PHE A 413 16.11 47.44 -35.92
C PHE A 413 15.83 46.44 -34.80
N GLY A 414 15.60 45.19 -35.19
CA GLY A 414 15.43 44.07 -34.28
C GLY A 414 16.06 42.82 -34.89
N TYR A 415 16.49 41.90 -34.03
CA TYR A 415 17.16 40.69 -34.47
C TYR A 415 16.89 39.50 -33.55
N ALA A 416 16.94 38.29 -34.10
CA ALA A 416 16.74 37.05 -33.37
C ALA A 416 17.76 35.99 -33.82
N SER A 417 18.53 35.44 -32.88
CA SER A 417 19.63 34.52 -33.18
C SER A 417 19.24 33.05 -33.01
N TYR A 418 19.62 32.23 -33.98
CA TYR A 418 19.45 30.78 -33.93
C TYR A 418 20.58 30.14 -33.11
N THR A 419 20.23 29.49 -32.01
CA THR A 419 21.19 28.83 -31.11
C THR A 419 21.29 27.33 -31.32
N LYS A 420 20.35 26.72 -32.07
CA LYS A 420 20.25 25.28 -32.33
C LYS A 420 19.65 25.01 -33.72
N GLY A 421 19.91 23.82 -34.27
CA GLY A 421 19.38 23.37 -35.56
C GLY A 421 20.22 23.83 -36.77
N SER A 422 19.72 23.61 -37.99
CA SER A 422 20.45 23.85 -39.25
C SER A 422 20.83 25.31 -39.50
N TYR A 423 20.20 26.26 -38.80
CA TYR A 423 20.51 27.69 -38.88
C TYR A 423 21.34 28.20 -37.70
N ALA A 424 21.84 27.31 -36.83
CA ALA A 424 22.62 27.71 -35.65
C ALA A 424 23.81 28.59 -36.04
N GLY A 425 23.99 29.69 -35.31
CA GLY A 425 25.03 30.69 -35.59
C GLY A 425 24.60 31.81 -36.54
N LEU A 426 23.41 31.71 -37.14
CA LEU A 426 22.82 32.81 -37.92
C LEU A 426 21.90 33.68 -37.06
N SER A 427 21.73 34.93 -37.47
CA SER A 427 20.78 35.86 -36.90
C SER A 427 19.84 36.36 -37.98
N MET A 428 18.54 36.32 -37.69
CA MET A 428 17.51 37.01 -38.46
C MET A 428 17.53 38.47 -38.05
N GLY A 429 17.60 39.41 -38.99
CA GLY A 429 17.52 40.84 -38.72
C GLY A 429 16.47 41.51 -39.58
N VAL A 430 15.80 42.49 -38.99
CA VAL A 430 14.72 43.26 -39.59
C VAL A 430 15.02 44.74 -39.42
N GLN A 431 15.17 45.47 -40.52
CA GLN A 431 15.21 46.92 -40.55
C GLN A 431 13.85 47.46 -40.95
N ASN A 432 13.34 48.40 -40.16
CA ASN A 432 12.12 49.13 -40.46
C ASN A 432 12.44 50.61 -40.61
N PHE A 433 11.94 51.19 -41.69
CA PHE A 433 12.09 52.59 -42.04
C PHE A 433 10.72 53.25 -42.06
N ALA A 434 10.63 54.49 -41.57
CA ALA A 434 9.42 55.29 -41.71
C ALA A 434 9.75 56.74 -42.10
N ARG A 435 8.79 57.38 -42.76
CA ARG A 435 8.71 58.84 -42.90
C ARG A 435 7.68 59.35 -41.91
N TYR A 436 8.11 60.22 -41.01
CA TYR A 436 7.25 61.01 -40.13
C TYR A 436 7.26 62.49 -40.51
#